data_AF-A0A7Y5W9U1-F1
#
_entry.id   AF-A0A7Y5W9U1-F1
#
_cell.length_a   1.000
_cell.length_b   1.000
_cell.length_c   1.000
_cell.angle_alpha   90.00
_cell.angle_beta   90.00
_cell.angle_gamma   90.00
#
_symmetry.space_group_name_H-M   'P 1'
#
loop_
_entity.id
_entity.type
_entity.pdbx_description
1 polymer ?
#
loop_
_entity_poly.entity_id
_entity_poly.type
_entity_poly.pdbx_seq_one_letter_code
_entity_poly.pdbx_strand_id
1 'polypeptide(L)'
;MITLRALSFGLMLHVAAMAGAQPCSTFGAEGHWYLALRVPGGITWPNADAMALATGGNLASITSSAENQFVFSLIDKPEIWVGGAFVAGPWIGGIQPPGSPEPLGGWTWVSGDPFVFNAWTPGEPNNGGGLRQEDHICFWSISAGRSPTWNDYPWWANTPGLVIEWNADPRPVFVPGEGTTTVICAGVDHLINAPMASTAPAVFRWRKNGAPLTNSTRISGAESSTLSIAGVRLSDEGVYECVATHACGEAISPPTALTVCIADFNCSEGTPDDADVTAFFEAWNAGDPLADLNESEGTPDDADITLFFARWNQGC
;
A
#
# COMPACT_ATOMS: atom_id res chain seq x y z
N MET A 1 -15.52 9.56 14.97
CA MET A 1 -15.83 9.32 13.54
C MET A 1 -14.49 9.04 12.86
N ILE A 2 -14.04 7.79 12.90
CA ILE A 2 -12.85 7.37 12.15
C ILE A 2 -13.30 7.29 10.69
N THR A 3 -12.72 8.09 9.81
CA THR A 3 -13.13 8.20 8.40
C THR A 3 -12.96 6.85 7.69
N LEU A 4 -13.83 6.50 6.73
CA LEU A 4 -13.74 5.26 5.93
C LEU A 4 -12.33 5.01 5.35
N ARG A 5 -11.56 6.09 5.11
CA ARG A 5 -10.16 6.03 4.62
C ARG A 5 -9.15 5.48 5.64
N ALA A 6 -9.37 5.63 6.94
CA ALA A 6 -8.46 5.11 7.96
C ALA A 6 -8.68 3.60 8.21
N LEU A 7 -9.92 3.12 8.06
CA LEU A 7 -10.25 1.69 8.09
C LEU A 7 -9.67 0.94 6.88
N SER A 8 -9.67 1.54 5.69
CA SER A 8 -9.10 0.92 4.49
C SER A 8 -7.56 0.86 4.50
N PHE A 9 -6.89 1.86 5.10
CA PHE A 9 -5.42 1.88 5.21
C PHE A 9 -4.89 0.80 6.15
N GLY A 10 -5.50 0.66 7.34
CA GLY A 10 -5.13 -0.40 8.29
C GLY A 10 -5.32 -1.80 7.71
N LEU A 11 -6.38 -1.97 6.90
CA LEU A 11 -6.68 -3.24 6.25
C LEU A 11 -5.68 -3.59 5.13
N MET A 12 -5.28 -2.61 4.30
CA MET A 12 -4.23 -2.82 3.31
C MET A 12 -2.91 -3.25 3.93
N LEU A 13 -2.49 -2.60 5.02
CA LEU A 13 -1.26 -2.98 5.71
C LEU A 13 -1.37 -4.41 6.28
N HIS A 14 -2.55 -4.79 6.76
CA HIS A 14 -2.84 -6.15 7.19
C HIS A 14 -2.73 -7.16 6.05
N VAL A 15 -3.29 -6.87 4.88
CA VAL A 15 -3.20 -7.75 3.69
C VAL A 15 -1.75 -7.88 3.23
N ALA A 16 -1.01 -6.78 3.13
CA ALA A 16 0.40 -6.80 2.74
C ALA A 16 1.26 -7.60 3.74
N ALA A 17 1.02 -7.44 5.05
CA ALA A 17 1.69 -8.21 6.08
C ALA A 17 1.38 -9.72 6.01
N MET A 18 0.12 -10.08 5.74
CA MET A 18 -0.30 -11.49 5.57
C MET A 18 0.24 -12.12 4.29
N ALA A 19 0.32 -11.35 3.20
CA ALA A 19 0.88 -11.80 1.93
C ALA A 19 2.37 -12.12 2.09
N GLY A 20 3.07 -11.36 2.94
CA GLY A 20 4.51 -11.53 3.17
C GLY A 20 5.28 -11.42 1.86
N ALA A 21 6.10 -12.43 1.55
CA ALA A 21 6.86 -12.51 0.31
C ALA A 21 6.14 -13.31 -0.80
N GLN A 22 4.86 -13.67 -0.63
CA GLN A 22 4.16 -14.49 -1.63
C GLN A 22 3.90 -13.64 -2.89
N PRO A 23 4.37 -14.07 -4.08
CA PRO A 23 4.15 -13.31 -5.29
C PRO A 23 2.70 -13.44 -5.76
N CYS A 24 2.11 -12.34 -6.23
CA CYS A 24 0.88 -12.40 -7.01
C CYS A 24 1.15 -13.07 -8.35
N SER A 25 0.19 -13.87 -8.82
CA SER A 25 0.30 -14.70 -10.02
C SER A 25 -0.66 -14.23 -11.09
N THR A 26 -0.30 -14.37 -12.36
CA THR A 26 -1.13 -13.94 -13.49
C THR A 26 -1.82 -15.11 -14.18
N PHE A 27 -3.05 -14.88 -14.63
CA PHE A 27 -3.79 -15.80 -15.48
C PHE A 27 -4.21 -15.14 -16.79
N GLY A 28 -4.11 -15.92 -17.87
CA GLY A 28 -4.52 -15.49 -19.21
C GLY A 28 -3.61 -14.44 -19.85
N ALA A 29 -3.83 -14.20 -21.14
CA ALA A 29 -3.15 -13.14 -21.88
C ALA A 29 -3.69 -11.74 -21.55
N GLU A 30 -4.88 -11.67 -20.94
CA GLU A 30 -5.57 -10.44 -20.54
C GLU A 30 -5.04 -9.86 -19.22
N GLY A 31 -4.23 -10.62 -18.48
CA GLY A 31 -3.45 -10.07 -17.36
C GLY A 31 -4.25 -9.88 -16.07
N HIS A 32 -5.17 -10.79 -15.74
CA HIS A 32 -5.77 -10.87 -14.40
C HIS A 32 -4.71 -11.34 -13.40
N TRP A 33 -4.65 -10.71 -12.23
CA TRP A 33 -3.72 -11.00 -11.15
C TRP A 33 -4.44 -11.60 -9.97
N TYR A 34 -3.83 -12.57 -9.31
CA TYR A 34 -4.43 -13.28 -8.19
C TYR A 34 -3.48 -13.39 -7.01
N LEU A 35 -4.07 -13.35 -5.82
CA LEU A 35 -3.40 -13.62 -4.56
C LEU A 35 -4.28 -14.54 -3.70
N ALA A 36 -3.77 -15.74 -3.41
CA ALA A 36 -4.36 -16.63 -2.41
C ALA A 36 -3.81 -16.27 -1.02
N LEU A 37 -4.65 -15.74 -0.14
CA LEU A 37 -4.23 -15.25 1.18
C LEU A 37 -4.73 -16.16 2.29
N ARG A 38 -3.81 -16.71 3.08
CA ARG A 38 -4.14 -17.43 4.31
C ARG A 38 -4.42 -16.45 5.43
N VAL A 39 -5.51 -16.65 6.17
CA VAL A 39 -5.86 -15.87 7.36
C VAL A 39 -5.81 -16.78 8.60
N PRO A 40 -4.76 -16.71 9.43
CA PRO A 40 -4.71 -17.47 10.68
C PRO A 40 -5.91 -17.11 11.59
N GLY A 41 -6.63 -18.13 12.10
CA GLY A 41 -7.85 -17.93 12.88
C GLY A 41 -9.13 -17.88 12.03
N GLY A 42 -8.99 -17.85 10.71
CA GLY A 42 -10.08 -17.84 9.74
C GLY A 42 -10.71 -16.46 9.54
N ILE A 43 -11.54 -16.37 8.51
CA ILE A 43 -12.18 -15.13 8.09
C ILE A 43 -13.60 -15.36 7.59
N THR A 44 -14.52 -14.45 7.93
CA THR A 44 -15.88 -14.42 7.41
C THR A 44 -15.92 -13.81 6.02
N TRP A 45 -16.94 -14.14 5.23
CA TRP A 45 -17.01 -13.64 3.85
C TRP A 45 -17.01 -12.10 3.77
N PRO A 46 -17.79 -11.35 4.58
CA PRO A 46 -17.79 -9.88 4.50
C PRO A 46 -16.43 -9.24 4.85
N ASN A 47 -15.67 -9.86 5.75
CA ASN A 47 -14.34 -9.38 6.10
C ASN A 47 -13.33 -9.70 4.98
N ALA A 48 -13.48 -10.85 4.32
CA ALA A 48 -12.67 -11.23 3.18
C ALA A 48 -12.91 -10.29 1.99
N ASP A 49 -14.17 -9.96 1.71
CA ASP A 49 -14.55 -8.99 0.69
C ASP A 49 -13.97 -7.60 0.98
N ALA A 50 -14.09 -7.12 2.22
CA ALA A 50 -13.48 -5.86 2.64
C ALA A 50 -11.95 -5.85 2.45
N MET A 51 -11.26 -6.97 2.70
CA MET A 51 -9.82 -7.10 2.47
C MET A 51 -9.46 -7.00 0.99
N ALA A 52 -10.22 -7.67 0.13
CA ALA A 52 -10.02 -7.59 -1.32
C ALA A 52 -10.23 -6.16 -1.83
N LEU A 53 -11.34 -5.53 -1.46
CA LEU A 53 -11.67 -4.15 -1.85
C LEU A 53 -10.65 -3.13 -1.35
N ALA A 54 -10.10 -3.32 -0.15
CA ALA A 54 -9.07 -2.43 0.38
C ALA A 54 -7.82 -2.41 -0.52
N THR A 55 -7.50 -3.51 -1.20
CA THR A 55 -6.39 -3.59 -2.15
C THR A 55 -6.73 -3.16 -3.58
N GLY A 56 -7.94 -2.64 -3.80
CA GLY A 56 -8.43 -2.30 -5.15
C GLY A 56 -8.74 -3.51 -6.02
N GLY A 57 -8.86 -4.69 -5.43
CA GLY A 57 -9.28 -5.93 -6.08
C GLY A 57 -10.68 -6.36 -5.62
N ASN A 58 -11.10 -7.55 -6.06
CA ASN A 58 -12.32 -8.20 -5.61
C ASN A 58 -12.00 -9.60 -5.09
N LEU A 59 -12.90 -10.21 -4.32
CA LEU A 59 -12.85 -11.67 -4.18
C LEU A 59 -12.97 -12.29 -5.57
N ALA A 60 -12.16 -13.30 -5.84
CA ALA A 60 -11.95 -13.80 -7.19
C ALA A 60 -13.24 -14.31 -7.84
N SER A 61 -13.40 -13.94 -9.11
CA SER A 61 -14.38 -14.50 -10.02
C SER A 61 -13.74 -15.65 -10.79
N ILE A 62 -14.55 -16.64 -11.15
CA ILE A 62 -14.05 -17.77 -11.94
C ILE A 62 -15.04 -18.05 -13.07
N THR A 63 -14.62 -17.73 -14.28
CA THR A 63 -15.45 -17.69 -15.49
C THR A 63 -15.16 -18.85 -16.45
N SER A 64 -14.14 -19.66 -16.17
CA SER A 64 -13.79 -20.83 -16.97
C SER A 64 -13.17 -21.98 -16.16
N SER A 65 -13.18 -23.19 -16.73
CA SER A 65 -12.51 -24.34 -16.12
C SER A 65 -11.00 -24.18 -16.03
N ALA A 66 -10.37 -23.51 -17.00
CA ALA A 66 -8.94 -23.24 -17.01
C ALA A 66 -8.55 -22.28 -15.88
N GLU A 67 -9.34 -21.23 -15.67
CA GLU A 67 -9.17 -20.28 -14.57
C GLU A 67 -9.36 -20.96 -13.22
N ASN A 68 -10.37 -21.81 -13.08
CA ASN A 68 -10.60 -22.58 -11.86
C ASN A 68 -9.40 -23.47 -11.50
N GLN A 69 -8.80 -24.13 -12.50
CA GLN A 69 -7.59 -24.95 -12.29
C GLN A 69 -6.38 -24.10 -11.91
N PHE A 70 -6.23 -22.92 -12.53
CA PHE A 70 -5.19 -21.98 -12.15
C PHE A 70 -5.36 -21.51 -10.69
N VAL A 71 -6.55 -21.03 -10.32
CA VAL A 71 -6.84 -20.60 -8.94
C VAL A 71 -6.62 -21.76 -7.96
N PHE A 72 -7.10 -22.96 -8.31
CA PHE A 72 -6.85 -24.17 -7.50
C PHE A 72 -5.36 -24.42 -7.28
N SER A 73 -4.51 -24.24 -8.30
CA SER A 73 -3.05 -24.41 -8.17
C SER A 73 -2.41 -23.43 -7.17
N LEU A 74 -3.00 -22.24 -6.98
CA LEU A 74 -2.53 -21.26 -5.97
C LEU A 74 -2.88 -21.70 -4.55
N ILE A 75 -4.00 -22.40 -4.40
CA ILE A 75 -4.58 -22.79 -3.12
C ILE A 75 -4.37 -24.26 -2.77
N ASP A 76 -3.80 -25.10 -3.64
CA ASP A 76 -3.50 -26.52 -3.38
C ASP A 76 -2.32 -26.70 -2.39
N LYS A 77 -2.48 -26.09 -1.22
CA LYS A 77 -1.51 -26.06 -0.12
C LYS A 77 -2.25 -26.31 1.18
N PRO A 78 -1.73 -27.14 2.10
CA PRO A 78 -2.48 -27.54 3.29
C PRO A 78 -2.77 -26.38 4.27
N GLU A 79 -2.04 -25.26 4.18
CA GLU A 79 -2.17 -24.18 5.16
C GLU A 79 -3.42 -23.31 4.96
N ILE A 80 -4.01 -23.35 3.76
CA ILE A 80 -5.23 -22.59 3.39
C ILE A 80 -6.45 -23.50 3.21
N TRP A 81 -6.43 -24.66 3.87
CA TRP A 81 -7.56 -25.60 3.92
C TRP A 81 -7.74 -26.10 5.35
N VAL A 82 -8.98 -26.12 5.84
CA VAL A 82 -9.30 -26.56 7.20
C VAL A 82 -10.50 -27.49 7.19
N GLY A 83 -10.43 -28.54 8.02
CA GLY A 83 -11.51 -29.51 8.13
C GLY A 83 -11.01 -30.91 8.47
N GLY A 84 -11.91 -31.88 8.29
CA GLY A 84 -11.66 -33.29 8.56
C GLY A 84 -12.22 -34.14 7.41
N ALA A 85 -13.38 -34.77 7.64
CA ALA A 85 -14.08 -35.52 6.59
C ALA A 85 -14.58 -34.61 5.44
N PHE A 86 -14.91 -33.36 5.76
CA PHE A 86 -15.17 -32.28 4.82
C PHE A 86 -14.13 -31.19 5.04
N VAL A 87 -13.64 -30.60 3.96
CA VAL A 87 -12.54 -29.62 4.00
C VAL A 87 -12.96 -28.34 3.28
N ALA A 88 -13.01 -27.25 4.02
CA ALA A 88 -13.22 -25.90 3.49
C ALA A 88 -11.88 -25.30 3.06
N GLY A 89 -11.85 -24.80 1.83
CA GLY A 89 -10.82 -23.93 1.29
C GLY A 89 -11.22 -22.46 1.40
N PRO A 90 -10.46 -21.56 0.75
CA PRO A 90 -10.66 -20.12 0.85
C PRO A 90 -11.96 -19.64 0.20
N TRP A 91 -12.41 -18.46 0.61
CA TRP A 91 -13.50 -17.72 -0.02
C TRP A 91 -13.15 -17.27 -1.45
N ILE A 92 -14.18 -17.26 -2.31
CA ILE A 92 -14.20 -16.59 -3.62
C ILE A 92 -15.45 -15.70 -3.73
N GLY A 93 -15.55 -14.92 -4.79
CA GLY A 93 -16.46 -13.77 -4.89
C GLY A 93 -17.91 -14.09 -5.26
N GLY A 94 -18.30 -15.35 -5.26
CA GLY A 94 -19.62 -15.76 -5.69
C GLY A 94 -20.64 -15.48 -4.61
N ILE A 95 -21.73 -14.81 -4.97
CA ILE A 95 -22.86 -14.48 -4.10
C ILE A 95 -24.20 -14.82 -4.75
N GLN A 96 -25.19 -15.10 -3.92
CA GLN A 96 -26.57 -15.32 -4.34
C GLN A 96 -27.51 -14.38 -3.57
N PRO A 97 -28.62 -13.92 -4.16
CA PRO A 97 -29.65 -13.21 -3.41
C PRO A 97 -30.24 -14.08 -2.30
N PRO A 98 -30.32 -13.59 -1.04
CA PRO A 98 -30.81 -14.39 0.08
C PRO A 98 -32.22 -14.95 -0.16
N GLY A 99 -32.42 -16.24 0.10
CA GLY A 99 -33.70 -16.89 -0.10
C GLY A 99 -33.91 -17.51 -1.49
N SER A 100 -32.89 -17.53 -2.35
CA SER A 100 -33.00 -18.11 -3.68
C SER A 100 -33.13 -19.65 -3.63
N PRO A 101 -33.85 -20.26 -4.59
CA PRO A 101 -34.06 -21.71 -4.61
C PRO A 101 -32.84 -22.44 -5.20
N GLU A 102 -32.32 -23.44 -4.51
CA GLU A 102 -31.26 -24.30 -5.04
C GLU A 102 -31.79 -25.54 -5.78
N PRO A 103 -31.10 -26.05 -6.83
CA PRO A 103 -29.78 -25.63 -7.33
C PRO A 103 -29.82 -24.52 -8.42
N LEU A 104 -30.91 -23.75 -8.50
CA LEU A 104 -31.19 -22.79 -9.58
C LEU A 104 -31.27 -21.34 -9.09
N GLY A 105 -30.45 -20.95 -8.12
CA GLY A 105 -30.46 -19.58 -7.62
C GLY A 105 -29.45 -18.67 -8.35
N GLY A 106 -29.83 -17.40 -8.54
CA GLY A 106 -29.16 -16.41 -9.41
C GLY A 106 -27.78 -15.95 -8.92
N TRP A 107 -26.82 -16.87 -8.90
CA TRP A 107 -25.43 -16.62 -8.55
C TRP A 107 -24.82 -15.52 -9.44
N THR A 108 -24.06 -14.63 -8.81
CA THR A 108 -23.33 -13.53 -9.45
C THR A 108 -21.95 -13.39 -8.80
N TRP A 109 -21.01 -12.79 -9.52
CA TRP A 109 -19.71 -12.42 -8.97
C TRP A 109 -19.74 -10.98 -8.45
N VAL A 110 -19.12 -10.74 -7.29
CA VAL A 110 -19.01 -9.38 -6.73
C VAL A 110 -18.21 -8.41 -7.59
N SER A 111 -17.34 -8.92 -8.47
CA SER A 111 -16.64 -8.11 -9.48
C SER A 111 -17.58 -7.55 -10.56
N GLY A 112 -18.78 -8.15 -10.71
CA GLY A 112 -19.70 -7.91 -11.82
C GLY A 112 -19.51 -8.82 -13.03
N ASP A 113 -18.56 -9.76 -13.00
CA ASP A 113 -18.33 -10.68 -14.11
C ASP A 113 -19.53 -11.62 -14.36
N PRO A 114 -19.74 -12.07 -15.62
CA PRO A 114 -20.80 -13.02 -15.92
C PRO A 114 -20.61 -14.36 -15.20
N PHE A 115 -21.64 -14.84 -14.50
CA PHE A 115 -21.65 -16.16 -13.89
C PHE A 115 -22.00 -17.24 -14.94
N VAL A 116 -21.02 -17.62 -15.77
CA VAL A 116 -21.21 -18.57 -16.89
C VAL A 116 -20.56 -19.93 -16.67
N PHE A 117 -19.76 -20.06 -15.62
CA PHE A 117 -19.04 -21.28 -15.26
C PHE A 117 -19.30 -21.61 -13.79
N ASN A 118 -19.40 -22.90 -13.49
CA ASN A 118 -19.43 -23.37 -12.11
C ASN A 118 -18.61 -24.66 -11.95
N ALA A 119 -18.05 -24.83 -10.76
CA ALA A 119 -17.36 -26.05 -10.35
C ALA A 119 -17.95 -26.59 -9.04
N TRP A 120 -19.27 -26.64 -8.93
CA TRP A 120 -19.93 -27.16 -7.73
C TRP A 120 -19.48 -28.57 -7.41
N THR A 121 -19.22 -28.84 -6.13
CA THR A 121 -18.98 -30.19 -5.64
C THR A 121 -20.25 -31.03 -5.91
N PRO A 122 -20.16 -32.33 -6.24
CA PRO A 122 -21.35 -33.14 -6.45
C PRO A 122 -22.30 -33.08 -5.24
N GLY A 123 -23.51 -32.57 -5.46
CA GLY A 123 -24.51 -32.33 -4.41
C GLY A 123 -24.72 -30.85 -4.10
N GLU A 124 -23.79 -29.97 -4.50
CA GLU A 124 -23.84 -28.52 -4.29
C GLU A 124 -24.36 -27.78 -5.55
N PRO A 125 -24.87 -26.54 -5.39
CA PRO A 125 -25.19 -25.88 -4.12
C PRO A 125 -26.45 -26.50 -3.47
N ASN A 126 -26.48 -26.62 -2.14
CA ASN A 126 -27.52 -27.38 -1.43
C ASN A 126 -28.27 -26.61 -0.33
N ASN A 127 -27.82 -25.41 0.02
CA ASN A 127 -28.34 -24.60 1.09
C ASN A 127 -28.52 -25.39 2.39
N GLY A 128 -27.45 -26.06 2.83
CA GLY A 128 -27.39 -27.02 3.92
C GLY A 128 -27.68 -26.42 5.28
N GLY A 129 -27.51 -25.10 5.43
CA GLY A 129 -28.00 -24.31 6.56
C GLY A 129 -29.50 -23.95 6.48
N GLY A 130 -30.18 -24.29 5.39
CA GLY A 130 -31.54 -23.87 5.03
C GLY A 130 -31.56 -22.57 4.22
N LEU A 131 -32.66 -22.30 3.51
CA LEU A 131 -32.86 -21.34 2.40
C LEU A 131 -32.22 -19.92 2.46
N ARG A 132 -31.67 -19.47 3.59
CA ARG A 132 -31.09 -18.12 3.78
C ARG A 132 -29.66 -18.13 4.27
N GLN A 133 -29.02 -19.29 4.31
CA GLN A 133 -27.83 -19.46 5.13
C GLN A 133 -26.57 -19.70 4.33
N GLU A 134 -26.63 -20.22 3.11
CA GLU A 134 -25.45 -20.50 2.29
C GLU A 134 -25.51 -19.75 0.95
N ASP A 135 -25.34 -18.43 0.99
CA ASP A 135 -25.45 -17.58 -0.19
C ASP A 135 -24.09 -17.11 -0.75
N HIS A 136 -22.98 -17.78 -0.37
CA HIS A 136 -21.60 -17.37 -0.70
C HIS A 136 -20.73 -18.56 -1.09
N ILE A 137 -19.73 -18.38 -1.96
CA ILE A 137 -18.94 -19.51 -2.48
C ILE A 137 -17.58 -19.63 -1.80
N CYS A 138 -17.25 -20.83 -1.29
CA CYS A 138 -15.88 -21.22 -0.94
C CYS A 138 -15.43 -22.46 -1.74
N PHE A 139 -14.12 -22.67 -1.81
CA PHE A 139 -13.59 -23.96 -2.26
C PHE A 139 -13.91 -25.05 -1.23
N TRP A 140 -14.15 -26.27 -1.71
CA TRP A 140 -14.66 -27.35 -0.88
C TRP A 140 -14.23 -28.74 -1.37
N SER A 141 -14.04 -29.64 -0.42
CA SER A 141 -13.78 -31.06 -0.67
C SER A 141 -14.61 -31.93 0.27
N ILE A 142 -15.28 -32.94 -0.29
CA ILE A 142 -16.03 -33.99 0.42
C ILE A 142 -15.15 -35.21 0.78
N SER A 143 -13.84 -35.10 0.59
CA SER A 143 -12.87 -36.14 0.92
C SER A 143 -11.73 -35.55 1.73
N ALA A 144 -11.00 -36.39 2.47
CA ALA A 144 -9.78 -36.00 3.16
C ALA A 144 -8.73 -35.57 2.11
N GLY A 145 -8.72 -34.28 1.76
CA GLY A 145 -7.97 -33.73 0.64
C GLY A 145 -8.49 -32.37 0.20
N ARG A 146 -7.82 -31.80 -0.80
CA ARG A 146 -8.17 -30.53 -1.43
C ARG A 146 -8.73 -30.81 -2.82
N SER A 147 -9.66 -29.98 -3.29
CA SER A 147 -10.36 -30.19 -4.56
C SER A 147 -10.58 -28.86 -5.27
N PRO A 148 -10.60 -28.81 -6.62
CA PRO A 148 -10.93 -27.60 -7.36
C PRO A 148 -12.44 -27.30 -7.37
N THR A 149 -13.23 -27.95 -6.52
CA THR A 149 -14.70 -27.81 -6.47
C THR A 149 -15.16 -26.84 -5.39
N TRP A 150 -16.40 -26.40 -5.47
CA TRP A 150 -16.95 -25.35 -4.63
C TRP A 150 -18.12 -25.85 -3.78
N ASN A 151 -18.43 -25.08 -2.74
CA ASN A 151 -19.63 -25.21 -1.94
C ASN A 151 -20.26 -23.83 -1.73
N ASP A 152 -21.59 -23.79 -1.65
CA ASP A 152 -22.30 -22.67 -1.07
C ASP A 152 -22.15 -22.74 0.45
N TYR A 153 -21.84 -21.62 1.10
CA TYR A 153 -21.39 -21.64 2.47
C TYR A 153 -21.83 -20.39 3.24
N PRO A 154 -21.99 -20.47 4.58
CA PRO A 154 -22.54 -19.35 5.31
C PRO A 154 -21.56 -18.20 5.42
N TRP A 155 -22.02 -16.98 5.17
CA TRP A 155 -21.20 -15.77 5.22
C TRP A 155 -20.52 -15.54 6.57
N TRP A 156 -21.12 -16.03 7.65
CA TRP A 156 -20.60 -15.92 9.01
C TRP A 156 -19.61 -17.03 9.37
N ALA A 157 -19.49 -18.08 8.54
CA ALA A 157 -18.53 -19.14 8.75
C ALA A 157 -17.11 -18.63 8.52
N ASN A 158 -16.16 -19.18 9.28
CA ASN A 158 -14.75 -18.85 9.10
C ASN A 158 -14.12 -19.86 8.15
N THR A 159 -13.69 -19.40 6.98
CA THR A 159 -12.83 -20.16 6.07
C THR A 159 -11.37 -19.78 6.34
N PRO A 160 -10.40 -20.59 5.90
CA PRO A 160 -8.99 -20.38 6.26
C PRO A 160 -8.30 -19.25 5.47
N GLY A 161 -9.01 -18.59 4.57
CA GLY A 161 -8.45 -17.57 3.72
C GLY A 161 -9.40 -17.10 2.62
N LEU A 162 -8.82 -16.43 1.64
CA LEU A 162 -9.53 -15.85 0.50
C LEU A 162 -8.65 -15.86 -0.74
N VAL A 163 -9.26 -15.78 -1.91
CA VAL A 163 -8.56 -15.47 -3.17
C VAL A 163 -8.99 -14.09 -3.64
N ILE A 164 -8.02 -13.21 -3.82
CA ILE A 164 -8.20 -11.85 -4.34
C ILE A 164 -7.82 -11.84 -5.82
N GLU A 165 -8.57 -11.10 -6.62
CA GLU A 165 -8.36 -10.88 -8.04
C GLU A 165 -8.28 -9.38 -8.38
N TRP A 166 -7.41 -9.02 -9.33
CA TRP A 166 -7.33 -7.71 -9.97
C TRP A 166 -7.31 -7.83 -11.49
N ASN A 167 -8.02 -6.92 -12.19
CA ASN A 167 -8.10 -6.90 -13.66
C ASN A 167 -6.85 -6.33 -14.36
N ALA A 168 -5.86 -5.87 -13.59
CA ALA A 168 -4.60 -5.35 -14.06
C ALA A 168 -3.52 -5.55 -12.99
N ASP A 169 -2.26 -5.32 -13.34
CA ASP A 169 -1.15 -5.41 -12.40
C ASP A 169 -1.36 -4.44 -11.22
N PRO A 170 -1.54 -4.95 -9.99
CA PRO A 170 -1.84 -4.11 -8.85
C PRO A 170 -0.56 -3.61 -8.16
N ARG A 171 0.63 -3.89 -8.69
CA ARG A 171 1.87 -3.41 -8.11
C ARG A 171 1.99 -1.90 -8.29
N PRO A 172 2.48 -1.18 -7.26
CA PRO A 172 2.69 0.25 -7.35
C PRO A 172 3.78 0.55 -8.38
N VAL A 173 3.62 1.64 -9.13
CA VAL A 173 4.62 2.11 -10.09
C VAL A 173 4.75 3.61 -9.94
N PHE A 174 5.96 4.09 -9.66
CA PHE A 174 6.31 5.51 -9.76
C PHE A 174 6.56 5.90 -11.21
N VAL A 175 6.34 7.17 -11.55
CA VAL A 175 6.76 7.70 -12.86
C VAL A 175 8.26 7.49 -13.01
N PRO A 176 8.72 6.84 -14.10
CA PRO A 176 10.15 6.66 -14.34
C PRO A 176 10.86 8.00 -14.48
N GLY A 177 12.07 8.08 -13.93
CA GLY A 177 12.92 9.26 -14.01
C GLY A 177 14.30 8.97 -13.44
N GLU A 178 15.26 9.77 -13.86
CA GLU A 178 16.58 9.80 -13.21
C GLU A 178 16.47 10.50 -11.86
N GLY A 179 17.42 10.26 -10.96
CA GLY A 179 17.51 10.99 -9.71
C GLY A 179 17.72 12.49 -9.94
N THR A 180 17.09 13.33 -9.12
CA THR A 180 17.23 14.79 -9.21
C THR A 180 18.02 15.34 -8.04
N THR A 181 18.79 16.39 -8.26
CA THR A 181 19.41 17.18 -7.20
C THR A 181 18.74 18.55 -7.15
N THR A 182 18.29 18.95 -5.97
CA THR A 182 17.67 20.26 -5.73
C THR A 182 18.45 20.99 -4.66
N VAL A 183 18.84 22.22 -4.96
CA VAL A 183 19.44 23.15 -3.99
C VAL A 183 18.32 24.04 -3.46
N ILE A 184 18.18 24.11 -2.13
CA ILE A 184 17.13 24.87 -1.44
C ILE A 184 17.79 25.69 -0.33
N CYS A 185 17.35 26.92 -0.13
CA CYS A 185 17.81 27.71 1.02
C CYS A 185 17.44 27.09 2.37
N ALA A 186 18.14 27.48 3.43
CA ALA A 186 17.60 27.34 4.77
C ALA A 186 16.33 28.21 4.98
N GLY A 187 15.44 27.77 5.86
CA GLY A 187 14.26 28.52 6.30
C GLY A 187 13.05 28.49 5.37
N VAL A 188 13.18 28.04 4.12
CA VAL A 188 12.05 27.91 3.19
C VAL A 188 11.35 26.56 3.33
N ASP A 189 10.04 26.52 3.08
CA ASP A 189 9.29 25.26 2.99
C ASP A 189 9.60 24.55 1.66
N HIS A 190 9.74 23.23 1.69
CA HIS A 190 10.01 22.43 0.49
C HIS A 190 9.07 21.23 0.37
N LEU A 191 8.62 20.96 -0.86
CA LEU A 191 7.81 19.80 -1.21
C LEU A 191 8.61 18.84 -2.10
N ILE A 192 8.70 17.59 -1.69
CA ILE A 192 9.26 16.50 -2.50
C ILE A 192 8.09 15.64 -3.00
N ASN A 193 7.95 15.54 -4.31
CA ASN A 193 6.89 14.76 -4.95
C ASN A 193 7.44 13.45 -5.52
N ALA A 194 6.77 12.35 -5.21
CA ALA A 194 7.01 11.05 -5.82
C ALA A 194 5.76 10.66 -6.65
N PRO A 195 5.62 11.16 -7.88
CA PRO A 195 4.42 10.95 -8.68
C PRO A 195 4.24 9.47 -9.05
N MET A 196 3.03 8.96 -8.83
CA MET A 196 2.64 7.60 -9.17
C MET A 196 2.17 7.52 -10.63
N ALA A 197 2.66 6.53 -11.38
CA ALA A 197 2.14 6.16 -12.69
C ALA A 197 0.95 5.20 -12.59
N SER A 198 0.87 4.40 -11.51
CA SER A 198 -0.26 3.52 -11.23
C SER A 198 -1.30 4.20 -10.34
N THR A 199 -2.58 3.87 -10.52
CA THR A 199 -3.65 4.19 -9.56
C THR A 199 -3.87 3.10 -8.52
N ALA A 200 -3.02 2.07 -8.50
CA ALA A 200 -3.10 0.97 -7.55
C ALA A 200 -3.01 1.52 -6.11
N PRO A 201 -3.90 1.09 -5.19
CA PRO A 201 -3.79 1.51 -3.81
C PRO A 201 -2.46 1.06 -3.20
N ALA A 202 -1.81 1.93 -2.42
CA ALA A 202 -0.51 1.62 -1.82
C ALA A 202 -0.34 2.33 -0.47
N VAL A 203 0.49 1.73 0.38
CA VAL A 203 0.98 2.33 1.62
C VAL A 203 2.32 3.02 1.33
N PHE A 204 2.41 4.32 1.62
CA PHE A 204 3.62 5.10 1.37
C PHE A 204 4.49 5.21 2.63
N ARG A 205 5.81 5.21 2.46
CA ARG A 205 6.80 5.48 3.49
C ARG A 205 8.00 6.22 2.89
N TRP A 206 8.23 7.46 3.33
CA TRP A 206 9.44 8.20 2.96
C TRP A 206 10.65 7.75 3.76
N ARG A 207 11.81 7.75 3.10
CA ARG A 207 13.12 7.48 3.70
C ARG A 207 14.08 8.61 3.35
N LYS A 208 14.97 8.93 4.28
CA LYS A 208 16.12 9.81 4.09
C LYS A 208 17.39 9.02 4.34
N ASN A 209 18.30 8.98 3.38
CA ASN A 209 19.56 8.22 3.46
C ASN A 209 19.31 6.75 3.89
N GLY A 210 18.24 6.15 3.38
CA GLY A 210 17.80 4.79 3.73
C GLY A 210 17.02 4.66 5.05
N ALA A 211 17.03 5.65 5.93
CA ALA A 211 16.30 5.62 7.21
C ALA A 211 14.85 6.12 7.06
N PRO A 212 13.85 5.44 7.66
CA PRO A 212 12.45 5.86 7.54
C PRO A 212 12.20 7.20 8.25
N LEU A 213 11.38 8.05 7.62
CA LEU A 213 10.92 9.31 8.19
C LEU A 213 9.57 9.14 8.90
N THR A 214 9.35 9.97 9.91
CA THR A 214 8.07 10.08 10.62
C THR A 214 7.58 11.52 10.58
N ASN A 215 6.26 11.72 10.56
CA ASN A 215 5.70 13.06 10.68
C ASN A 215 6.09 13.69 12.02
N SER A 216 6.39 14.99 11.98
CA SER A 216 6.75 15.84 13.11
C SER A 216 6.09 17.20 12.96
N THR A 217 6.53 18.21 13.73
CA THR A 217 6.08 19.59 13.54
C THR A 217 6.59 20.21 12.24
N ARG A 218 7.77 19.82 11.74
CA ARG A 218 8.30 20.28 10.44
C ARG A 218 8.03 19.33 9.28
N ILE A 219 8.09 18.02 9.53
CA ILE A 219 7.92 17.01 8.47
C ILE A 219 6.46 16.57 8.45
N SER A 220 5.81 16.66 7.30
CA SER A 220 4.46 16.13 7.09
C SER A 220 4.37 15.37 5.76
N GLY A 221 3.39 14.47 5.64
CA GLY A 221 3.24 13.66 4.43
C GLY A 221 4.22 12.47 4.30
N ALA A 222 4.92 12.09 5.38
CA ALA A 222 5.83 10.93 5.40
C ALA A 222 5.16 9.60 5.03
N GLU A 223 3.83 9.55 5.10
CA GLU A 223 2.98 8.40 4.71
C GLU A 223 2.13 8.68 3.46
N SER A 224 2.57 9.61 2.60
CA SER A 224 1.90 9.96 1.35
C SER A 224 2.89 10.06 0.18
N SER A 225 2.39 10.25 -1.04
CA SER A 225 3.23 10.45 -2.23
C SER A 225 3.94 11.82 -2.27
N THR A 226 3.67 12.72 -1.32
CA THR A 226 4.29 14.04 -1.22
C THR A 226 4.80 14.27 0.19
N LEU A 227 6.09 14.56 0.33
CA LEU A 227 6.70 14.96 1.59
C LEU A 227 6.76 16.48 1.65
N SER A 228 6.39 17.06 2.78
CA SER A 228 6.59 18.48 3.07
C SER A 228 7.56 18.63 4.23
N ILE A 229 8.56 19.51 4.03
CA ILE A 229 9.55 19.90 5.01
C ILE A 229 9.36 21.40 5.23
N ALA A 230 8.79 21.77 6.39
CA ALA A 230 8.63 23.16 6.76
C ALA A 230 9.95 23.74 7.29
N GLY A 231 10.32 24.93 6.83
CA GLY A 231 11.54 25.63 7.20
C GLY A 231 12.78 24.74 7.13
N VAL A 232 13.25 24.43 5.91
CA VAL A 232 14.39 23.56 5.63
C VAL A 232 15.61 23.97 6.44
N ARG A 233 16.36 22.99 6.95
CA ARG A 233 17.57 23.17 7.77
C ARG A 233 18.73 22.39 7.20
N LEU A 234 19.95 22.71 7.63
CA LEU A 234 21.13 21.98 7.18
C LEU A 234 21.03 20.47 7.47
N SER A 235 20.43 20.10 8.61
CA SER A 235 20.16 18.71 8.96
C SER A 235 19.18 17.99 8.03
N ASP A 236 18.48 18.71 7.14
CA ASP A 236 17.62 18.17 6.08
C ASP A 236 18.40 17.75 4.82
N GLU A 237 19.68 18.09 4.67
CA GLU A 237 20.49 17.59 3.54
C GLU A 237 20.52 16.06 3.47
N GLY A 238 20.33 15.50 2.27
CA GLY A 238 20.40 14.07 2.02
C GLY A 238 19.59 13.59 0.83
N VAL A 239 19.55 12.27 0.65
CA VAL A 239 18.81 11.61 -0.44
C VAL A 239 17.48 11.10 0.09
N TYR A 240 16.41 11.49 -0.57
CA TYR A 240 15.03 11.14 -0.23
C TYR A 240 14.46 10.17 -1.26
N GLU A 241 13.82 9.12 -0.76
CA GLU A 241 13.12 8.12 -1.57
C GLU A 241 11.77 7.81 -0.94
N CYS A 242 10.73 7.66 -1.76
CA CYS A 242 9.42 7.20 -1.33
C CYS A 242 9.27 5.71 -1.67
N VAL A 243 8.88 4.90 -0.69
CA VAL A 243 8.51 3.51 -0.91
C VAL A 243 7.00 3.39 -0.90
N ALA A 244 6.44 2.86 -1.98
CA ALA A 244 5.03 2.50 -2.10
C ALA A 244 4.91 0.98 -2.01
N THR A 245 4.09 0.48 -1.08
CA THR A 245 3.92 -0.96 -0.82
C THR A 245 2.49 -1.39 -1.08
N HIS A 246 2.35 -2.51 -1.79
CA HIS A 246 1.10 -3.24 -2.02
C HIS A 246 1.30 -4.72 -1.68
N ALA A 247 0.20 -5.48 -1.54
CA ALA A 247 0.25 -6.92 -1.24
C ALA A 247 0.97 -7.75 -2.32
N CYS A 248 1.03 -7.23 -3.55
CA CYS A 248 1.69 -7.89 -4.68
C CYS A 248 3.13 -7.43 -4.93
N GLY A 249 3.62 -6.44 -4.19
CA GLY A 249 4.97 -5.92 -4.37
C GLY A 249 5.13 -4.47 -3.93
N GLU A 250 6.36 -4.00 -4.03
CA GLU A 250 6.75 -2.64 -3.69
C GLU A 250 7.43 -1.94 -4.86
N ALA A 251 7.39 -0.62 -4.85
CA ALA A 251 8.18 0.23 -5.72
C ALA A 251 8.87 1.31 -4.89
N ILE A 252 10.02 1.75 -5.40
CA ILE A 252 10.81 2.84 -4.82
C ILE A 252 10.85 3.94 -5.87
N SER A 253 10.61 5.19 -5.45
CA SER A 253 10.69 6.34 -6.35
C SER A 253 12.13 6.57 -6.82
N PRO A 254 12.35 7.26 -7.95
CA PRO A 254 13.65 7.86 -8.22
C PRO A 254 14.15 8.68 -7.01
N PRO A 255 15.46 8.69 -6.71
CA PRO A 255 16.00 9.39 -5.56
C PRO A 255 16.03 10.91 -5.79
N THR A 256 15.64 11.69 -4.79
CA THR A 256 15.78 13.15 -4.79
C THR A 256 16.83 13.57 -3.78
N ALA A 257 17.97 14.07 -4.24
CA ALA A 257 19.00 14.66 -3.39
C ALA A 257 18.65 16.12 -3.07
N LEU A 258 18.52 16.43 -1.78
CA LEU A 258 18.35 17.77 -1.25
C LEU A 258 19.69 18.29 -0.74
N THR A 259 20.14 19.40 -1.31
CA THR A 259 21.28 20.19 -0.83
C THR A 259 20.74 21.48 -0.23
N VAL A 260 21.27 21.89 0.92
CA VAL A 260 20.78 23.07 1.63
C VAL A 260 21.82 24.18 1.55
N CYS A 261 21.46 25.28 0.89
CA CYS A 261 22.30 26.45 0.88
C CYS A 261 21.98 27.33 2.09
N ILE A 262 22.92 27.37 3.03
CA ILE A 262 22.85 28.26 4.19
C ILE A 262 23.52 29.62 3.93
N ALA A 263 24.27 29.72 2.83
CA ALA A 263 25.01 30.92 2.46
C ALA A 263 24.17 31.91 1.65
N ASP A 264 23.20 31.43 0.88
CA ASP A 264 22.09 32.21 0.33
C ASP A 264 21.00 32.27 1.42
N PHE A 265 21.20 33.18 2.38
CA PHE A 265 20.43 33.26 3.62
C PHE A 265 19.11 33.99 3.42
N ASN A 266 19.06 34.95 2.49
CA ASN A 266 17.86 35.75 2.22
C ASN A 266 17.00 35.16 1.08
N CYS A 267 17.52 34.20 0.30
CA CYS A 267 16.86 33.52 -0.80
C CYS A 267 16.40 34.42 -1.95
N SER A 268 17.05 35.56 -2.19
CA SER A 268 16.62 36.44 -3.28
C SER A 268 17.07 35.99 -4.67
N GLU A 269 18.27 35.43 -4.81
CA GLU A 269 18.87 35.20 -6.14
C GLU A 269 19.40 33.79 -6.41
N GLY A 270 19.39 32.87 -5.44
CA GLY A 270 19.89 31.50 -5.64
C GLY A 270 21.41 31.38 -5.59
N THR A 271 22.12 32.45 -5.20
CA THR A 271 23.58 32.49 -5.06
C THR A 271 23.98 33.43 -3.92
N PRO A 272 25.00 33.11 -3.10
CA PRO A 272 25.40 33.95 -1.99
C PRO A 272 25.95 35.33 -2.42
N ASP A 273 25.47 36.42 -1.81
CA ASP A 273 25.90 37.81 -2.03
C ASP A 273 25.95 38.66 -0.73
N ASP A 274 26.45 39.90 -0.83
CA ASP A 274 26.68 40.74 0.37
C ASP A 274 25.39 41.03 1.17
N ALA A 275 24.21 40.89 0.55
CA ALA A 275 22.93 41.01 1.23
C ALA A 275 22.66 39.81 2.15
N ASP A 276 23.16 38.61 1.84
CA ASP A 276 23.06 37.44 2.71
C ASP A 276 23.87 37.60 3.98
N VAL A 277 25.07 38.15 3.89
CA VAL A 277 25.90 38.45 5.07
C VAL A 277 25.16 39.41 6.00
N THR A 278 24.51 40.42 5.41
CA THR A 278 23.71 41.39 6.15
C THR A 278 22.52 40.70 6.82
N ALA A 279 21.76 39.89 6.07
CA ALA A 279 20.59 39.17 6.57
C ALA A 279 20.94 38.17 7.68
N PHE A 280 22.05 37.45 7.54
CA PHE A 280 22.55 36.53 8.57
C PHE A 280 22.86 37.27 9.88
N PHE A 281 23.59 38.40 9.82
CA PHE A 281 23.92 39.16 11.03
C PHE A 281 22.71 39.89 11.63
N GLU A 282 21.72 40.27 10.84
CA GLU A 282 20.44 40.78 11.35
C GLU A 282 19.70 39.70 12.14
N ALA A 283 19.55 38.50 11.58
CA ALA A 283 18.92 37.35 12.23
C ALA A 283 19.68 36.94 13.50
N TRP A 284 21.01 36.87 13.41
CA TRP A 284 21.91 36.62 14.54
C TRP A 284 21.69 37.60 15.69
N ASN A 285 21.71 38.91 15.42
CA ASN A 285 21.54 39.94 16.46
C ASN A 285 20.13 39.92 17.06
N ALA A 286 19.14 39.40 16.33
CA ALA A 286 17.79 39.16 16.83
C ALA A 286 17.65 37.89 17.67
N GLY A 287 18.66 37.00 17.67
CA GLY A 287 18.57 35.66 18.26
C GLY A 287 17.59 34.76 17.50
N ASP A 288 17.44 34.98 16.19
CA ASP A 288 16.55 34.18 15.35
C ASP A 288 17.09 32.73 15.24
N PRO A 289 16.26 31.69 15.49
CA PRO A 289 16.66 30.30 15.30
C PRO A 289 17.14 29.94 13.88
N LEU A 290 16.84 30.73 12.84
CA LEU A 290 17.39 30.52 11.50
C LEU A 290 18.91 30.78 11.42
N ALA A 291 19.47 31.57 12.34
CA ALA A 291 20.90 31.79 12.44
C ALA A 291 21.64 30.71 13.27
N ASP A 292 20.91 29.79 13.93
CA ASP A 292 21.45 28.58 14.55
C ASP A 292 21.58 27.48 13.48
N LEU A 293 22.61 27.61 12.65
CA LEU A 293 22.82 26.80 11.44
C LEU A 293 23.24 25.36 11.75
N ASN A 294 23.92 25.15 12.88
CA ASN A 294 24.39 23.84 13.31
C ASN A 294 23.41 23.10 14.25
N GLU A 295 22.36 23.78 14.72
CA GLU A 295 21.30 23.26 15.60
C GLU A 295 21.82 22.64 16.91
N SER A 296 22.98 23.10 17.41
CA SER A 296 23.65 22.46 18.55
C SER A 296 23.07 22.86 19.91
N GLU A 297 22.67 24.11 20.08
CA GLU A 297 22.31 24.69 21.39
C GLU A 297 20.96 25.44 21.39
N GLY A 298 20.29 25.59 20.23
CA GLY A 298 18.99 26.25 20.10
C GLY A 298 19.04 27.78 20.05
N THR A 299 20.25 28.36 19.98
CA THR A 299 20.52 29.78 19.83
C THR A 299 21.79 29.99 19.01
N PRO A 300 21.89 31.05 18.19
CA PRO A 300 23.08 31.30 17.38
C PRO A 300 24.35 31.51 18.22
N ASP A 301 25.46 30.86 17.83
CA ASP A 301 26.77 30.96 18.48
C ASP A 301 27.97 31.02 17.51
N ASP A 302 29.18 31.26 18.02
CA ASP A 302 30.34 31.54 17.17
C ASP A 302 30.65 30.40 16.18
N ALA A 303 30.17 29.18 16.45
CA ALA A 303 30.28 28.06 15.52
C ALA A 303 29.35 28.21 14.31
N ASP A 304 28.19 28.86 14.44
CA ASP A 304 27.32 29.19 13.31
C ASP A 304 27.92 30.23 12.37
N ILE A 305 28.58 31.26 12.91
CA ILE A 305 29.34 32.23 12.10
C ILE A 305 30.42 31.50 11.29
N THR A 306 31.15 30.60 11.97
CA THR A 306 32.19 29.80 11.33
C THR A 306 31.61 28.92 10.22
N LEU A 307 30.45 28.29 10.46
CA LEU A 307 29.76 27.44 9.51
C LEU A 307 29.21 28.23 8.30
N PHE A 308 28.63 29.41 8.53
CA PHE A 308 28.15 30.31 7.49
C PHE A 308 29.28 30.65 6.51
N PHE A 309 30.40 31.17 7.01
CA PHE A 309 31.53 31.54 6.15
C PHE A 309 32.27 30.34 5.53
N ALA A 310 32.20 29.16 6.18
CA ALA A 310 32.71 27.93 5.59
C ALA A 310 31.92 27.52 4.34
N ARG A 311 30.58 27.61 4.38
CA ARG A 311 29.70 27.32 3.24
C ARG A 311 29.69 28.44 2.20
N TRP A 312 29.76 29.70 2.64
CA TRP A 312 29.92 30.87 1.77
C TRP A 312 31.04 30.71 0.74
N ASN A 313 32.23 30.28 1.17
CA ASN A 313 33.37 30.08 0.29
C ASN A 313 33.24 28.88 -0.67
N GLN A 314 32.28 28.00 -0.43
CA GLN A 314 31.97 26.84 -1.27
C GLN A 314 30.83 27.12 -2.25
N GLY A 315 30.04 28.17 -2.00
CA GLY A 315 28.81 28.46 -2.72
C GLY A 315 27.65 27.56 -2.31
N CYS A 316 26.60 27.58 -3.15
CA CYS A 316 25.59 26.54 -3.24
C CYS A 316 25.97 25.59 -4.41
#